data_AF-A0A1D6GRX9-F1
#
_entry.id   AF-A0A1D6GRX9-F1
#
_cell.length_a   1.000
_cell.length_b   1.000
_cell.length_c   1.000
_cell.angle_alpha   90.00
_cell.angle_beta   90.00
_cell.angle_gamma   90.00
#
_symmetry.space_group_name_H-M   'P 1'
#
loop_
_entity.id
_entity.type
_entity.pdbx_description
1 polymer ?
#
loop_
_entity_poly.entity_id
_entity_poly.type
_entity_poly.pdbx_seq_one_letter_code
_entity_poly.pdbx_strand_id
1 'polypeptide(L)'
;MEDKGGGMLQASAYWGKMATTRAAAGPGKCLINHGGCWHETRNGKTFSACQESGDGKCLCPAGFRGDGVKKCEDIDECKEKKACQCPECNCKDTWGGYDCTCSGDLLYIREHDTCISKTAVQAKAAWAAVWGILIVVAVVAAGSYVVYKYRLRVS
;
A
#
# COMPACT_ATOMS: atom_id res chain seq x y z
N MET A 1 19.02 -58.64 13.53
CA MET A 1 17.66 -59.13 13.23
C MET A 1 16.91 -59.09 14.54
N GLU A 2 15.91 -58.28 14.81
CA GLU A 2 15.12 -57.30 14.04
C GLU A 2 14.56 -56.28 15.07
N ASP A 3 14.46 -55.03 14.65
CA ASP A 3 13.71 -53.94 15.29
C ASP A 3 12.25 -54.29 15.55
N LYS A 4 11.68 -53.89 16.71
CA LYS A 4 10.30 -53.34 16.81
C LYS A 4 10.14 -52.39 18.00
N GLY A 5 9.66 -51.17 17.70
CA GLY A 5 8.75 -50.44 18.59
C GLY A 5 9.30 -49.20 19.28
N GLY A 6 9.30 -48.07 18.56
CA GLY A 6 9.43 -46.74 19.17
C GLY A 6 8.26 -46.44 20.11
N GLY A 7 8.53 -46.45 21.41
CA GLY A 7 7.57 -46.16 22.48
C GLY A 7 7.61 -44.69 22.89
N MET A 8 6.44 -44.04 22.80
CA MET A 8 6.08 -42.77 23.43
C MET A 8 6.56 -42.67 24.88
N LEU A 9 7.60 -41.91 25.19
CA LEU A 9 7.84 -41.49 26.58
C LEU A 9 8.57 -40.15 26.63
N GLN A 10 7.79 -39.06 26.77
CA GLN A 10 8.05 -38.00 27.75
C GLN A 10 6.88 -36.99 27.80
N ALA A 11 5.68 -37.50 28.08
CA ALA A 11 4.59 -36.68 28.61
C ALA A 11 4.77 -36.58 30.14
N SER A 12 5.78 -35.85 30.58
CA SER A 12 5.97 -35.57 32.01
C SER A 12 6.59 -34.18 32.18
N ALA A 13 5.73 -33.17 32.03
CA ALA A 13 6.01 -31.85 32.57
C ALA A 13 4.70 -31.23 33.08
N TYR A 14 4.48 -31.44 34.38
CA TYR A 14 3.71 -30.60 35.29
C TYR A 14 2.19 -30.45 35.06
N TRP A 15 1.45 -31.42 35.58
CA TRP A 15 0.05 -31.24 36.00
C TRP A 15 0.03 -30.71 37.43
N GLY A 16 0.20 -29.40 37.61
CA GLY A 16 0.17 -28.77 38.92
C GLY A 16 0.77 -27.38 38.97
N LYS A 17 -0.05 -26.37 38.65
CA LYS A 17 -0.19 -25.03 39.24
C LYS A 17 -0.78 -24.07 38.20
N MET A 18 -2.02 -23.65 38.46
CA MET A 18 -2.74 -22.49 37.92
C MET A 18 -2.96 -22.46 36.39
N ALA A 19 -4.22 -22.32 35.98
CA ALA A 19 -4.59 -22.00 34.61
C ALA A 19 -4.01 -20.63 34.21
N THR A 20 -2.80 -20.62 33.66
CA THR A 20 -2.25 -19.50 32.90
C THR A 20 -2.09 -19.98 31.47
N THR A 21 -2.86 -19.38 30.56
CA THR A 21 -2.85 -19.57 29.12
C THR A 21 -1.44 -19.77 28.58
N ARG A 22 -1.09 -20.98 28.13
CA ARG A 22 0.13 -21.16 27.32
C ARG A 22 -0.09 -20.42 26.00
N ALA A 23 0.64 -19.33 25.80
CA ALA A 23 0.74 -18.71 24.49
C ALA A 23 1.26 -19.76 23.49
N ALA A 24 0.63 -19.87 22.33
CA ALA A 24 1.11 -20.73 21.27
C ALA A 24 2.49 -20.22 20.82
N ALA A 25 3.49 -21.10 20.76
CA ALA A 25 4.86 -20.77 20.38
C ALA A 25 5.30 -21.63 19.20
N GLY A 26 6.16 -21.06 18.34
CA GLY A 26 6.66 -21.69 17.12
C GLY A 26 6.00 -21.20 15.83
N PRO A 27 6.39 -21.77 14.68
CA PRO A 27 5.81 -21.46 13.38
C PRO A 27 4.32 -21.75 13.35
N GLY A 28 3.51 -20.85 12.79
CA GLY A 28 2.06 -21.02 12.67
C GLY A 28 1.29 -20.76 13.97
N LYS A 29 1.95 -20.20 15.00
CA LYS A 29 1.29 -19.81 16.26
C LYS A 29 0.12 -18.86 16.06
N CYS A 30 0.16 -18.00 15.03
CA CYS A 30 -0.91 -17.04 14.79
C CYS A 30 -2.17 -17.69 14.18
N LEU A 31 -2.05 -18.90 13.64
CA LEU A 31 -3.20 -19.69 13.15
C LEU A 31 -4.05 -20.24 14.29
N ILE A 32 -3.48 -20.33 15.50
CA ILE A 32 -4.14 -20.85 16.69
C ILE A 32 -4.56 -19.67 17.56
N ASN A 33 -5.83 -19.28 17.47
CA ASN A 33 -6.41 -18.20 18.28
C ASN A 33 -5.54 -16.91 18.27
N HIS A 34 -5.04 -16.52 17.09
CA HIS A 34 -4.18 -15.35 16.92
C HIS A 34 -2.98 -15.32 17.90
N GLY A 35 -2.41 -16.48 18.24
CA GLY A 35 -1.29 -16.59 19.17
C GLY A 35 -1.59 -16.15 20.60
N GLY A 36 -2.87 -15.97 20.97
CA GLY A 36 -3.28 -15.36 22.24
C GLY A 36 -3.12 -13.84 22.28
N CYS A 37 -2.88 -13.20 21.14
CA CYS A 37 -2.79 -11.76 20.99
C CYS A 37 -4.14 -11.13 20.68
N TRP A 38 -4.23 -9.81 20.83
CA TRP A 38 -5.40 -9.05 20.44
C TRP A 38 -5.72 -9.28 18.96
N HIS A 39 -7.01 -9.42 18.67
CA HIS A 39 -7.54 -9.41 17.31
C HIS A 39 -8.95 -8.83 17.34
N GLU A 40 -9.33 -8.17 16.25
CA GLU A 40 -10.68 -7.64 16.08
C GLU A 40 -11.07 -7.72 14.60
N THR A 41 -12.36 -7.95 14.36
CA THR A 41 -12.94 -7.96 13.01
C THR A 41 -14.02 -6.89 12.91
N ARG A 42 -13.89 -5.99 11.94
CA ARG A 42 -14.88 -4.96 11.66
C ARG A 42 -15.08 -4.86 10.15
N ASN A 43 -16.34 -4.85 9.71
CA ASN A 43 -16.71 -4.76 8.29
C ASN A 43 -16.00 -5.80 7.40
N GLY A 44 -15.79 -7.02 7.89
CA GLY A 44 -15.12 -8.10 7.16
C GLY A 44 -13.60 -7.99 7.05
N LYS A 45 -12.99 -6.97 7.66
CA LYS A 45 -11.53 -6.85 7.81
C LYS A 45 -11.13 -7.32 9.21
N THR A 46 -10.10 -8.14 9.32
CA THR A 46 -9.57 -8.60 10.60
C THR A 46 -8.15 -8.10 10.79
N PHE A 47 -7.89 -7.44 11.90
CA PHE A 47 -6.56 -7.06 12.33
C PHE A 47 -6.15 -7.91 13.53
N SER A 48 -4.87 -8.26 13.61
CA SER A 48 -4.32 -9.06 14.70
C SER A 48 -2.95 -8.53 15.08
N ALA A 49 -2.67 -8.56 16.38
CA ALA A 49 -1.38 -8.21 16.94
C ALA A 49 -0.37 -9.37 16.94
N CYS A 50 -0.74 -10.53 16.37
CA CYS A 50 0.15 -11.67 16.30
C CYS A 50 1.12 -11.55 15.12
N GLN A 51 2.42 -11.75 15.38
CA GLN A 51 3.46 -11.74 14.37
C GLN A 51 4.16 -13.11 14.29
N GLU A 52 4.32 -13.65 13.08
CA GLU A 52 5.01 -14.93 12.87
C GLU A 52 6.52 -14.85 13.18
N SER A 53 7.15 -13.72 12.88
CA SER A 53 8.60 -13.50 13.04
C SER A 53 9.06 -12.96 14.42
N GLY A 54 8.14 -12.77 15.37
CA GLY A 54 8.48 -12.25 16.72
C GLY A 54 8.74 -13.34 17.76
N ASP A 55 9.42 -12.97 18.86
CA ASP A 55 9.72 -13.80 20.05
C ASP A 55 8.47 -14.23 20.85
N GLY A 56 7.30 -14.35 20.22
CA GLY A 56 6.01 -14.54 20.89
C GLY A 56 5.44 -13.27 21.52
N LYS A 57 5.98 -12.09 21.20
CA LYS A 57 5.45 -10.79 21.64
C LYS A 57 4.31 -10.36 20.73
N CYS A 58 3.19 -9.98 21.33
CA CYS A 58 2.08 -9.36 20.62
C CYS A 58 2.41 -7.88 20.36
N LEU A 59 2.23 -7.43 19.12
CA LEU A 59 2.50 -6.07 18.68
C LEU A 59 1.33 -5.58 17.87
N CYS A 60 0.78 -4.41 18.21
CA CYS A 60 -0.33 -3.86 17.45
C CYS A 60 0.06 -3.69 15.97
N PRO A 61 -0.85 -4.04 15.04
CA PRO A 61 -0.59 -3.87 13.62
C PRO A 61 -0.48 -2.39 13.26
N ALA A 62 0.06 -2.10 12.07
CA ALA A 62 0.16 -0.73 11.57
C ALA A 62 -1.23 -0.04 11.57
N GLY A 63 -1.25 1.24 11.95
CA GLY A 63 -2.49 2.00 12.17
C GLY A 63 -3.08 1.85 13.56
N PHE A 64 -2.48 1.04 14.44
CA PHE A 64 -2.96 0.84 15.80
C PHE A 64 -1.88 1.05 16.86
N ARG A 65 -2.28 1.41 18.08
CA ARG A 65 -1.42 1.54 19.25
C ARG A 65 -1.98 0.83 20.47
N GLY A 66 -1.13 0.31 21.34
CA GLY A 66 -1.55 -0.36 22.57
C GLY A 66 -0.58 -1.44 23.02
N ASP A 67 -1.09 -2.36 23.84
CA ASP A 67 -0.29 -3.43 24.46
C ASP A 67 -0.20 -4.69 23.58
N GLY A 68 -0.97 -4.77 22.49
CA GLY A 68 -1.01 -5.92 21.59
C GLY A 68 -1.69 -7.17 22.15
N VAL A 69 -1.94 -7.22 23.46
CA VAL A 69 -2.51 -8.41 24.14
C VAL A 69 -3.99 -8.20 24.42
N LYS A 70 -4.33 -7.08 25.06
CA LYS A 70 -5.72 -6.77 25.45
C LYS A 70 -6.31 -5.70 24.57
N LYS A 71 -5.49 -4.80 24.04
CA LYS A 71 -5.98 -3.61 23.37
C LYS A 71 -5.03 -3.11 22.29
N CYS A 72 -5.59 -2.92 21.10
CA CYS A 72 -5.03 -2.08 20.05
C CYS A 72 -6.11 -1.08 19.65
N GLU A 73 -5.84 0.20 19.91
CA GLU A 73 -6.70 1.30 19.50
C GLU A 73 -6.25 1.84 18.16
N ASP A 74 -7.23 2.14 17.32
CA ASP A 74 -7.03 2.83 16.04
C ASP A 74 -6.37 4.19 16.28
N ILE A 75 -5.36 4.51 15.47
CA ILE A 75 -4.67 5.78 15.51
C ILE A 75 -5.41 6.71 14.54
N ASP A 76 -5.93 7.83 15.04
CA ASP A 76 -6.53 8.84 14.17
C ASP A 76 -5.42 9.71 13.55
N GLU A 77 -4.88 9.28 12.40
CA GLU A 77 -3.78 9.98 11.76
C GLU A 77 -4.16 11.39 11.27
N CYS A 78 -5.46 11.63 11.03
CA CYS A 78 -6.00 12.93 10.66
C CYS A 78 -5.93 13.93 11.82
N LYS A 79 -6.37 13.53 13.02
CA LYS A 79 -6.28 14.38 14.23
C LYS A 79 -4.84 14.58 14.68
N GLU A 80 -4.01 13.55 14.57
CA GLU A 80 -2.59 13.63 14.92
C GLU A 80 -1.75 14.38 13.86
N LYS A 81 -2.37 14.77 12.73
CA LYS A 81 -1.71 15.44 11.60
C LYS A 81 -0.48 14.67 11.10
N LYS A 82 -0.51 13.34 11.18
CA LYS A 82 0.58 12.48 10.70
C LYS A 82 0.45 12.13 9.22
N ALA A 83 -0.72 12.41 8.63
CA ALA A 83 -1.06 12.09 7.27
C ALA A 83 -1.84 13.23 6.59
N CYS A 84 -1.85 13.23 5.25
CA CYS A 84 -2.61 14.18 4.42
C CYS A 84 -2.32 15.66 4.75
N GLN A 85 -1.05 16.05 4.86
CA GLN A 85 -0.68 17.41 5.29
C GLN A 85 -0.81 18.49 4.19
N CYS A 86 -1.21 18.11 2.97
CA CYS A 86 -1.36 19.03 1.85
C CYS A 86 -2.54 20.01 2.04
N PRO A 87 -2.43 21.28 1.57
CA PRO A 87 -3.46 22.30 1.75
C PRO A 87 -4.82 21.96 1.10
N GLU A 88 -4.78 21.31 -0.06
CA GLU A 88 -5.99 20.92 -0.83
C GLU A 88 -6.47 19.49 -0.54
N CYS A 89 -5.90 18.84 0.47
CA CYS A 89 -6.24 17.48 0.88
C CYS A 89 -7.30 17.46 1.96
N ASN A 90 -8.19 16.47 1.86
CA ASN A 90 -9.17 16.13 2.86
C ASN A 90 -8.83 14.75 3.44
N CYS A 91 -8.58 14.72 4.75
CA CYS A 91 -8.24 13.51 5.48
C CYS A 91 -9.51 12.89 6.07
N LYS A 92 -9.68 11.58 5.85
CA LYS A 92 -10.73 10.80 6.48
C LYS A 92 -10.11 9.61 7.20
N ASP A 93 -10.27 9.62 8.52
CA ASP A 93 -9.86 8.54 9.39
C ASP A 93 -10.68 7.26 9.12
N THR A 94 -10.02 6.11 9.16
CA THR A 94 -10.64 4.81 8.91
C THR A 94 -10.08 3.75 9.86
N TRP A 95 -10.86 2.71 10.13
CA TRP A 95 -10.37 1.67 11.01
C TRP A 95 -9.20 0.88 10.39
N GLY A 96 -8.02 1.05 10.99
CA GLY A 96 -6.72 0.55 10.55
C GLY A 96 -5.95 1.46 9.61
N GLY A 97 -6.30 2.75 9.51
CA GLY A 97 -5.51 3.76 8.79
C GLY A 97 -6.35 4.92 8.27
N TYR A 98 -6.00 5.50 7.13
CA TYR A 98 -6.67 6.71 6.65
C TYR A 98 -6.78 6.77 5.12
N ASP A 99 -7.75 7.57 4.68
CA ASP A 99 -7.97 7.91 3.28
C ASP A 99 -7.75 9.41 3.07
N CYS A 100 -6.88 9.77 2.11
CA CYS A 100 -6.67 11.14 1.71
C CYS A 100 -7.30 11.35 0.33
N THR A 101 -8.15 12.36 0.22
CA THR A 101 -8.74 12.78 -1.06
C THR A 101 -8.33 14.19 -1.37
N CYS A 102 -8.21 14.54 -2.64
CA CYS A 102 -7.98 15.91 -3.06
C CYS A 102 -9.30 16.58 -3.43
N SER A 103 -9.36 17.89 -3.30
CA SER A 103 -10.51 18.67 -3.76
C SER A 103 -10.62 18.64 -5.30
N GLY A 104 -11.83 18.48 -5.83
CA GLY A 104 -12.08 18.48 -7.28
C GLY A 104 -11.56 17.23 -8.02
N ASP A 105 -11.09 17.40 -9.26
CA ASP A 105 -10.61 16.31 -10.13
C ASP A 105 -9.09 16.02 -9.99
N LEU A 106 -8.53 16.34 -8.83
CA LEU A 106 -7.12 16.13 -8.51
C LEU A 106 -6.87 14.68 -8.04
N LEU A 107 -5.72 14.12 -8.40
CA LEU A 107 -5.22 12.84 -7.90
C LEU A 107 -4.28 13.07 -6.73
N TYR A 108 -4.51 12.33 -5.65
CA TYR A 108 -3.62 12.30 -4.49
C TYR A 108 -2.47 11.31 -4.71
N ILE A 109 -1.23 11.74 -4.45
CA ILE A 109 -0.02 10.92 -4.49
C ILE A 109 0.53 10.79 -3.06
N ARG A 110 0.41 9.58 -2.48
CA ARG A 110 0.87 9.25 -1.11
C ARG A 110 2.34 9.55 -0.85
N GLU A 111 3.22 9.27 -1.81
CA GLU A 111 4.68 9.36 -1.61
C GLU A 111 5.20 10.79 -1.43
N HIS A 112 4.50 11.76 -2.02
CA HIS A 112 4.87 13.17 -1.95
C HIS A 112 3.83 14.02 -1.20
N ASP A 113 2.72 13.43 -0.73
CA ASP A 113 1.59 14.15 -0.14
C ASP A 113 1.12 15.33 -1.01
N THR A 114 0.94 15.10 -2.31
CA THR A 114 0.57 16.14 -3.28
C THR A 114 -0.69 15.80 -4.08
N CYS A 115 -1.41 16.84 -4.47
CA CYS A 115 -2.55 16.77 -5.39
C CYS A 115 -2.15 17.22 -6.80
N ILE A 116 -2.27 16.34 -7.79
CA ILE A 116 -1.98 16.67 -9.19
C ILE A 116 -3.23 16.59 -10.04
N SER A 117 -3.45 17.56 -10.93
CA SER A 117 -4.58 17.48 -11.86
C SER A 117 -4.33 16.43 -12.92
N LYS A 118 -5.34 15.58 -13.19
CA LYS A 118 -5.32 14.63 -14.31
C LYS A 118 -5.14 15.30 -15.67
N THR A 119 -5.49 16.59 -15.77
CA THR A 119 -5.64 17.32 -17.03
C THR A 119 -4.45 18.23 -17.38
N ALA A 120 -3.50 18.48 -16.48
CA ALA A 120 -2.39 19.40 -16.74
C ALA A 120 -1.35 18.88 -17.74
N VAL A 121 -1.29 17.57 -18.01
CA VAL A 121 -0.22 17.00 -18.86
C VAL A 121 -0.73 16.39 -20.18
N GLN A 122 -2.01 15.98 -20.29
CA GLN A 122 -2.38 14.96 -21.27
C GLN A 122 -3.09 15.39 -22.57
N ALA A 123 -3.18 16.66 -22.96
CA ALA A 123 -3.78 16.93 -24.28
C ALA A 123 -3.21 18.13 -25.03
N LYS A 124 -3.10 19.29 -24.39
CA LYS A 124 -2.78 20.51 -25.14
C LYS A 124 -1.35 20.52 -25.69
N ALA A 125 -0.39 19.97 -24.94
CA ALA A 125 1.02 19.94 -25.35
C ALA A 125 1.29 18.92 -26.48
N ALA A 126 0.71 17.72 -26.39
CA ALA A 126 0.93 16.66 -27.37
C ALA A 126 0.33 17.03 -28.74
N TRP A 127 -0.89 17.57 -28.78
CA TRP A 127 -1.50 17.99 -30.04
C TRP A 127 -0.79 19.20 -30.66
N ALA A 128 -0.31 20.16 -29.85
CA ALA A 128 0.47 21.29 -30.37
C ALA A 128 1.79 20.84 -31.02
N ALA A 129 2.47 19.85 -30.44
CA ALA A 129 3.68 19.28 -31.01
C ALA A 129 3.41 18.56 -32.34
N VAL A 130 2.33 17.78 -32.42
CA VAL A 130 1.92 17.08 -33.66
C VAL A 130 1.63 18.07 -34.78
N TRP A 131 0.82 19.10 -34.51
CA TRP A 131 0.52 20.15 -35.50
C TRP A 131 1.76 20.93 -35.91
N GLY A 132 2.68 21.22 -34.98
CA GLY A 132 3.96 21.85 -35.29
C GLY A 132 4.80 21.02 -36.27
N ILE A 133 4.91 19.71 -36.06
CA ILE A 133 5.65 18.81 -36.96
C ILE A 133 5.00 18.77 -38.34
N LEU A 134 3.67 18.66 -38.43
CA LEU A 134 2.96 18.64 -39.71
C LEU A 134 3.18 19.91 -40.53
N ILE A 135 3.17 21.09 -39.88
CA ILE A 135 3.42 22.37 -40.54
C ILE A 135 4.85 22.42 -41.10
N VAL A 136 5.85 21.98 -40.31
CA VAL A 136 7.25 21.96 -40.77
C VAL A 136 7.42 21.03 -41.98
N VAL A 137 6.83 19.83 -41.94
CA VAL A 137 6.87 18.89 -43.06
C VAL A 137 6.22 19.49 -44.32
N ALA A 138 5.07 20.15 -44.17
CA ALA A 138 4.38 20.79 -45.29
C ALA A 138 5.22 21.91 -45.92
N VAL A 139 5.88 22.75 -45.11
CA VAL A 139 6.76 23.82 -45.61
C VAL A 139 7.97 23.25 -46.35
N VAL A 140 8.61 22.22 -45.80
CA VAL A 140 9.76 21.55 -46.45
C VAL A 140 9.33 20.88 -47.76
N ALA A 141 8.19 20.20 -47.78
CA ALA A 141 7.65 19.57 -48.99
C ALA A 141 7.28 20.60 -50.07
N ALA A 142 6.63 21.71 -49.70
CA ALA A 142 6.30 22.78 -50.61
C ALA A 142 7.58 23.46 -51.17
N GLY A 143 8.55 23.76 -50.30
CA GLY A 143 9.83 24.36 -50.70
C GLY A 143 10.61 23.46 -51.68
N SER A 144 10.72 22.17 -51.36
CA SER A 144 11.39 21.19 -52.23
C SER A 144 10.66 21.00 -53.57
N TYR A 145 9.32 20.98 -53.59
CA TYR A 145 8.52 20.92 -54.81
C TYR A 145 8.74 22.14 -55.72
N VAL A 146 8.79 23.35 -55.14
CA VAL A 146 9.05 24.58 -55.90
C VAL A 146 10.43 24.55 -56.55
N VAL A 147 11.47 24.14 -55.80
CA VAL A 147 12.84 24.02 -56.32
C VAL A 147 12.92 22.96 -57.43
N TYR A 148 12.29 21.79 -57.22
CA TYR A 148 12.22 20.72 -58.21
C TYR A 148 11.60 21.20 -59.52
N LYS A 149 10.44 21.86 -59.46
CA LYS A 149 9.74 22.37 -60.66
C LYS A 149 10.52 23.49 -61.34
N TYR A 150 11.20 24.34 -60.58
CA TYR A 150 12.05 25.39 -61.14
C TYR A 150 13.22 24.80 -61.93
N ARG A 151 13.90 23.76 -61.41
CA ARG A 151 14.99 23.05 -62.11
C ARG A 151 14.52 22.38 -63.40
N LEU A 152 13.35 21.73 -63.39
CA LEU A 152 12.79 21.08 -64.58
C LEU A 152 12.43 22.03 -65.72
N ARG A 153 12.16 23.31 -65.45
CA ARG A 153 11.85 24.29 -66.51
C ARG A 153 13.09 24.93 -67.13
N VAL A 154 14.21 24.92 -66.40
CA VAL A 154 15.46 25.58 -66.82
C VAL A 154 16.40 24.60 -67.52
N SER A 155 16.20 23.29 -67.32
CA SER A 155 16.88 22.22 -68.07
C SER A 155 16.14 21.88 -69.37
#